data_AF-A0A7G9QGX2-F1
#
_entry.id   AF-A0A7G9QGX2-F1
#
_cell.length_a   1.000
_cell.length_b   1.000
_cell.length_c   1.000
_cell.angle_alpha   90.00
_cell.angle_beta   90.00
_cell.angle_gamma   90.00
#
_symmetry.space_group_name_H-M   'P 1'
#
loop_
_entity.id
_entity.type
_entity.pdbx_description
1 polymer ?
#
loop_
_entity_poly.entity_id
_entity_poly.type
_entity_poly.pdbx_seq_one_letter_code
_entity_poly.pdbx_strand_id
1 'polypeptide(L)' 'MLLFAVPLYFIAFFGWIIYAAFVKKNLKQNMPMVYFGSVFSLIWVVIVTIAYL' A
#
# COMPACT_ATOMS: atom_id res chain seq x y z
N MET A 1 -2.76 -18.13 2.69
CA MET A 1 -3.58 -16.94 3.00
C MET A 1 -2.85 -15.63 2.74
N LEU A 2 -1.65 -15.40 3.31
CA LEU A 2 -0.88 -14.16 3.09
C LEU A 2 -0.54 -13.87 1.62
N LEU A 3 -0.20 -14.90 0.83
CA LEU A 3 0.09 -14.76 -0.61
C LEU A 3 -1.06 -14.17 -1.44
N PHE A 4 -2.31 -14.28 -0.97
CA PHE A 4 -3.48 -13.71 -1.65
C PHE A 4 -3.94 -12.38 -1.02
N ALA A 5 -3.79 -12.26 0.31
CA ALA A 5 -4.20 -11.05 1.04
C ALA A 5 -3.33 -9.84 0.67
N VAL A 6 -2.03 -10.04 0.44
CA VAL A 6 -1.12 -8.91 0.20
C VAL A 6 -1.26 -8.29 -1.21
N PRO A 7 -1.40 -9.07 -2.29
CA PRO A 7 -1.77 -8.49 -3.60
C PRO A 7 -3.08 -7.67 -3.54
N LEU A 8 -4.09 -8.17 -2.82
CA LEU A 8 -5.34 -7.43 -2.61
C LEU A 8 -5.13 -6.14 -1.82
N TYR A 9 -4.27 -6.17 -0.79
CA TYR A 9 -3.88 -4.96 -0.06
C TYR A 9 -3.26 -3.92 -1.00
N PHE A 10 -2.35 -4.30 -1.89
CA PHE A 10 -1.75 -3.35 -2.84
C PHE A 10 -2.79 -2.71 -3.75
N ILE A 11 -3.72 -3.51 -4.30
CA ILE A 11 -4.81 -3.01 -5.14
C ILE A 11 -5.66 -2.00 -4.37
N ALA A 12 -6.05 -2.34 -3.14
CA ALA A 12 -6.84 -1.46 -2.28
C ALA A 12 -6.07 -0.19 -1.89
N PHE A 13 -4.78 -0.30 -1.58
CA PHE A 13 -3.94 0.82 -1.18
C PHE A 13 -3.74 1.82 -2.32
N PHE A 14 -3.37 1.35 -3.52
CA PHE A 14 -3.22 2.24 -4.68
C PHE A 14 -4.56 2.82 -5.15
N GLY A 15 -5.63 2.01 -5.13
CA GLY A 15 -6.98 2.48 -5.43
C GLY A 15 -7.43 3.59 -4.45
N TRP A 16 -7.15 3.41 -3.16
CA TRP A 16 -7.42 4.42 -2.15
C TRP A 16 -6.56 5.68 -2.33
N ILE A 17 -5.26 5.56 -2.66
CA ILE A 17 -4.41 6.73 -2.95
C ILE A 17 -4.99 7.56 -4.09
N ILE A 18 -5.37 6.92 -5.20
CA ILE A 18 -5.95 7.60 -6.36
C ILE A 18 -7.26 8.29 -5.95
N TYR A 19 -8.13 7.60 -5.21
CA TYR A 19 -9.38 8.17 -4.70
C TYR A 19 -9.15 9.36 -3.76
N ALA A 20 -8.24 9.24 -2.79
CA ALA A 20 -7.92 10.28 -1.82
C ALA A 20 -7.22 11.49 -2.47
N ALA A 21 -6.41 11.27 -3.50
CA ALA A 21 -5.71 12.32 -4.24
C ALA A 21 -6.64 13.09 -5.18
N PHE A 22 -7.40 12.38 -6.02
CA PHE A 22 -8.15 13.00 -7.12
C PHE A 22 -9.62 13.31 -6.79
N VAL A 23 -10.29 12.43 -6.03
CA VAL A 23 -11.73 12.56 -5.73
C VAL A 23 -11.94 13.35 -4.44
N LYS A 24 -11.43 12.84 -3.33
CA LYS A 24 -11.60 13.47 -2.01
C LYS A 24 -10.65 14.64 -1.78
N LYS A 25 -9.51 14.68 -2.48
CA LYS A 25 -8.44 15.69 -2.33
C LYS A 25 -7.97 15.88 -0.88
N ASN A 26 -8.12 14.84 -0.05
CA ASN A 26 -7.79 14.85 1.38
C ASN A 26 -6.49 14.09 1.68
N LEU A 27 -5.68 13.82 0.65
CA LEU A 27 -4.42 13.08 0.78
C LEU A 27 -3.48 13.71 1.83
N LYS A 28 -3.39 15.05 1.88
CA LYS A 28 -2.57 15.78 2.87
C LYS A 28 -2.99 15.52 4.32
N GLN A 29 -4.28 15.33 4.58
CA GLN A 29 -4.81 15.02 5.92
C GLN A 29 -4.56 13.56 6.30
N ASN A 30 -4.35 12.69 5.31
CA ASN A 30 -4.12 11.26 5.50
C ASN A 30 -2.66 10.87 5.21
N MET A 31 -1.72 11.82 5.27
CA MET A 31 -0.28 11.57 5.09
C MET A 31 0.25 10.44 5.99
N PRO A 32 -0.15 10.32 7.28
CA PRO A 32 0.27 9.18 8.09
C PRO A 32 -0.08 7.83 7.45
N MET A 33 -1.29 7.70 6.89
CA MET A 33 -1.74 6.48 6.24
C MET A 33 -0.98 6.18 4.94
N VAL A 34 -0.63 7.23 4.18
CA VAL A 34 0.26 7.11 3.00
C VAL A 34 1.64 6.62 3.42
N TYR A 35 2.24 7.17 4.47
CA TYR A 35 3.54 6.73 4.98
C TYR A 35 3.51 5.30 5.48
N PHE A 36 2.57 4.94 6.35
CA PHE A 36 2.46 3.57 6.86
C PHE A 36 2.25 2.56 5.74
N GLY A 37 1.33 2.86 4.81
CA GLY A 37 1.05 1.93 3.73
C GLY A 37 2.21 1.80 2.73
N SER A 38 3.00 2.85 2.54
CA SER A 38 4.21 2.82 1.71
C SER A 38 5.34 2.05 2.39
N VAL A 39 5.55 2.23 3.70
CA VAL A 39 6.55 1.47 4.48
C VAL A 39 6.20 -0.02 4.50
N PHE A 40 4.93 -0.35 4.75
CA PHE A 40 4.45 -1.73 4.70
C PHE A 40 4.66 -2.35 3.32
N SER A 41 4.34 -1.61 2.25
CA SER A 41 4.59 -2.02 0.87
C SER A 41 6.06 -2.39 0.62
N LEU A 42 6.97 -1.55 1.10
CA LEU A 42 8.40 -1.70 0.92
C LEU A 42 8.95 -2.91 1.68
N ILE A 43 8.54 -3.09 2.94
CA ILE A 43 8.89 -4.26 3.76
C ILE A 43 8.42 -5.55 3.08
N TRP A 44 7.20 -5.55 2.55
CA TRP A 44 6.67 -6.74 1.88
C TRP A 44 7.45 -7.11 0.63
N VAL A 45 7.80 -6.12 -0.20
CA VAL A 45 8.64 -6.34 -1.39
C VAL A 45 9.99 -6.95 -1.00
N VAL A 46 10.62 -6.49 0.08
CA VAL A 46 11.89 -7.05 0.58
C VAL A 46 11.69 -8.51 1.02
N ILE A 47 10.66 -8.81 1.80
CA ILE A 47 10.38 -10.18 2.26
C ILE A 47 10.15 -11.12 1.07
N VAL A 48 9.34 -10.71 0.09
CA VAL A 48 9.10 -11.50 -1.12
C VAL A 48 10.40 -11.71 -1.88
N THR A 49 11.19 -10.65 -2.10
CA THR A 49 12.47 -10.76 -2.81
C THR A 49 13.40 -11.76 -2.15
N ILE A 50 13.55 -11.72 -0.82
CA ILE A 50 14.39 -12.68 -0.07
C ILE A 50 13.82 -14.10 -0.13
N ALA A 51 12.49 -14.26 -0.08
CA ALA A 51 11.86 -15.57 -0.05
C ALA A 51 11.90 -16.33 -1.40
N TYR A 52 12.07 -15.60 -2.52
CA TYR A 52 12.11 -16.15 -3.87
C TYR A 52 13.52 -16.07 -4.52
N LEU A 53 14.53 -15.64 -3.76
CA LEU A 53 15.96 -15.71 -4.09
C LEU A 53 16.56 -17.01 -3.55
#